data_AF-A0AAE0W7A8-F1
#
_entry.id   AF-A0AAE0W7A8-F1
#
_cell.length_a   1.000
_cell.length_b   1.000
_cell.length_c   1.000
_cell.angle_alpha   90.00
_cell.angle_beta   90.00
_cell.angle_gamma   90.00
#
_symmetry.space_group_name_H-M   'P 1'
#
loop_
_entity.id
_entity.type
_entity.pdbx_description
1 polymer ?
#
loop_
_entity_poly.entity_id
_entity_poly.type
_entity_poly.pdbx_seq_one_letter_code
_entity_poly.pdbx_strand_id
1 'polypeptide(L)'
;MVPPLEFIAESDFRDMLVEEAILLAIKEDVGIKEIDITTEATIPKDALGRAILQFKSEGILAGKRVSHLILKTAKFNGKSTWFKHDGDEIKKGEVVAHIQGHVSELLCLERVILNFLQRMSGIATKTREFVHATEGTNTKILDTRKTSPCLRAFDKEATHIGGAMNHRMGLYDMVLIKDNHIDAAGGPSQALSKAQHYLSRLAHSNKYKIEIEVRNLSELREVLTFMPAPDVIMLDNFLLETLTDAVALARQISPNTKIEVSGGILHSAQVKQIAKTGVDFISVGHNKPTMEYQILCGNSVELLKQIKQKVDFTFLDPPFNQQKDYALHRDDMPHEQYWAMMKDVCQSVFRITNKGGCMYFMQREKNTEFVLQMMRETGWDFQNLIIWKKKTSAVPVKGKYGKQYQIIVYATKGERAKTFHRLRINPEIPAHYKLQRENGIFVTDVWEDVRELTSGYFAGNEAIRTEQGERFHKQQAPLALLLRMILTSTQVGDTVLDPFAGTGTTSVVALQTQRNSIAIEIDPNNVACIQERLKNVRESDLVQKYYKEYSCTENLTRIWGDEIEAEHNSVVPNLFNSIN
;
A
#
# COMPACT_ATOMS: atom_id res chain seq x y z
N MET A 1 -26.99 13.72 49.81
CA MET A 1 -26.29 14.86 49.20
C MET A 1 -24.86 14.86 49.71
N VAL A 2 -23.96 14.32 48.88
CA VAL A 2 -22.49 14.42 48.90
C VAL A 2 -22.17 14.68 47.42
N PRO A 3 -21.33 15.67 47.08
CA PRO A 3 -21.33 16.26 45.74
C PRO A 3 -20.82 15.26 44.70
N PRO A 4 -21.29 15.34 43.44
CA PRO A 4 -20.66 14.60 42.37
C PRO A 4 -19.22 15.12 42.26
N LEU A 5 -18.25 14.21 42.32
CA LEU A 5 -16.95 14.46 41.73
C LEU A 5 -17.21 14.84 40.27
N GLU A 6 -17.01 16.12 39.97
CA GLU A 6 -17.07 16.68 38.62
C GLU A 6 -16.09 15.90 37.74
N PHE A 7 -16.63 14.94 36.99
CA PHE A 7 -16.02 14.46 35.77
C PHE A 7 -15.94 15.68 34.83
N ILE A 8 -14.76 16.29 34.74
CA ILE A 8 -14.33 17.00 33.54
C ILE A 8 -14.56 15.99 32.41
N ALA A 9 -15.59 16.23 31.59
CA ALA A 9 -16.16 15.21 30.72
C ALA A 9 -15.12 14.78 29.67
N GLU A 10 -15.20 13.55 29.14
CA GLU A 10 -14.28 13.05 28.12
C GLU A 10 -14.14 14.00 26.88
N SER A 11 -15.10 14.92 26.68
CA SER A 11 -15.02 16.03 25.72
C SER A 11 -13.96 17.07 26.10
N ASP A 12 -13.90 17.47 27.36
CA ASP A 12 -13.06 18.57 27.85
C ASP A 12 -11.58 18.16 27.84
N PHE A 13 -11.28 16.90 28.15
CA PHE A 13 -9.93 16.35 28.01
C PHE A 13 -9.46 16.30 26.56
N ARG A 14 -10.37 15.98 25.62
CA ARG A 14 -10.06 15.97 24.19
C ARG A 14 -9.82 17.40 23.67
N ASP A 15 -10.66 18.35 24.07
CA ASP A 15 -10.51 19.74 23.68
C ASP A 15 -9.21 20.34 24.24
N MET A 16 -8.84 19.99 25.48
CA MET A 16 -7.53 20.35 26.05
C MET A 16 -6.36 19.84 25.20
N LEU A 17 -6.35 18.56 24.80
CA LEU A 17 -5.29 18.01 23.95
C LEU A 17 -5.24 18.68 22.56
N VAL A 18 -6.39 19.05 22.00
CA VAL A 18 -6.49 19.78 20.73
C VAL A 18 -5.88 21.19 20.88
N GLU A 19 -6.24 21.91 21.94
CA GLU A 19 -5.70 23.24 22.21
C GLU A 19 -4.17 23.21 22.44
N GLU A 20 -3.66 22.22 23.19
CA GLU A 20 -2.23 22.02 23.39
C GLU A 20 -1.49 21.72 22.07
N ALA A 21 -2.04 20.85 21.22
CA ALA A 21 -1.45 20.54 19.93
C ALA A 21 -1.42 21.77 19.00
N ILE A 22 -2.48 22.58 19.00
CA ILE A 22 -2.54 23.84 18.25
C ILE A 22 -1.48 24.82 18.78
N LEU A 23 -1.38 24.97 20.10
CA LEU A 23 -0.38 25.85 20.71
C LEU A 23 1.05 25.42 20.36
N LEU A 24 1.32 24.11 20.39
CA LEU A 24 2.61 23.55 19.99
C LEU A 24 2.90 23.82 18.51
N ALA A 25 1.92 23.65 17.62
CA ALA A 25 2.08 23.92 16.20
C ALA A 25 2.36 25.41 15.91
N ILE A 26 1.73 26.33 16.64
CA ILE A 26 2.03 27.77 16.54
C ILE A 26 3.47 28.03 17.02
N LYS A 27 3.85 27.50 18.19
CA LYS A 27 5.20 27.66 18.76
C LYS A 27 6.30 27.04 17.90
N GLU A 28 6.01 25.95 17.21
CA GLU A 28 6.93 25.31 16.26
C GLU A 28 7.32 26.28 15.15
N ASP A 29 6.35 27.00 14.59
CA ASP A 29 6.55 27.85 13.41
C ASP A 29 7.25 29.19 13.75
N VAL A 30 6.94 29.79 14.91
CA VAL A 30 7.56 31.06 15.35
C VAL A 30 8.82 30.88 16.22
N GLY A 31 9.06 29.66 16.70
CA GLY A 31 10.18 29.29 17.55
C GLY A 31 10.22 30.00 18.91
N ILE A 32 11.33 29.81 19.64
CA ILE A 32 11.54 30.37 20.99
C ILE A 32 11.51 31.91 21.01
N LYS A 33 11.84 32.53 19.88
CA LYS A 33 11.88 33.98 19.74
C LYS A 33 10.50 34.59 19.48
N GLU A 34 9.48 33.76 19.25
CA GLU A 34 8.10 34.16 18.94
C GLU A 34 8.02 35.22 17.83
N ILE A 35 8.82 35.03 16.77
CA ILE A 35 8.99 36.04 15.71
C ILE A 35 9.07 35.42 14.32
N ASP A 36 8.30 35.98 13.39
CA ASP A 36 8.54 35.83 11.95
C ASP A 36 9.46 36.96 11.47
N ILE A 37 10.74 36.65 11.34
CA ILE A 37 11.79 37.62 10.95
C ILE A 37 11.49 38.25 9.58
N THR A 38 10.93 37.47 8.65
CA THR A 38 10.68 37.95 7.28
C THR A 38 9.55 38.95 7.28
N THR A 39 8.44 38.61 7.94
CA THR A 39 7.28 39.49 8.06
C THR A 39 7.64 40.78 8.81
N GLU A 40 8.33 40.70 9.94
CA GLU A 40 8.74 41.88 10.70
C GLU A 40 9.70 42.80 9.91
N ALA A 41 10.54 42.24 9.04
CA ALA A 41 11.48 43.02 8.23
C ALA A 41 10.84 43.68 7.01
N THR A 42 9.72 43.16 6.51
CA THR A 42 9.18 43.52 5.18
C THR A 42 7.79 44.13 5.22
N ILE A 43 7.04 43.96 6.31
CA ILE A 43 5.63 44.38 6.41
C ILE A 43 5.48 45.49 7.46
N PRO A 44 4.86 46.63 7.11
CA PRO A 44 4.51 47.67 8.08
C PRO A 44 3.56 47.15 9.18
N LYS A 45 3.80 47.53 10.44
CA LYS A 45 3.04 47.02 11.61
C LYS A 45 1.53 47.31 11.54
N ASP A 46 1.17 48.41 10.94
CA ASP A 46 -0.19 48.93 10.76
C ASP A 46 -0.83 48.49 9.43
N ALA A 47 -0.14 47.68 8.62
CA ALA A 47 -0.70 47.15 7.38
C ALA A 47 -1.89 46.23 7.66
N LEU A 48 -3.05 46.58 7.11
CA LEU A 48 -4.27 45.77 7.13
C LEU A 48 -4.45 45.05 5.80
N GLY A 49 -4.91 43.80 5.86
CA GLY A 49 -5.08 42.97 4.68
C GLY A 49 -6.26 42.01 4.77
N ARG A 50 -6.44 41.25 3.67
CA ARG A 50 -7.41 40.17 3.57
C ARG A 50 -6.76 38.97 2.89
N ALA A 51 -6.69 37.85 3.61
CA ALA A 51 -6.36 36.54 3.05
C ALA A 51 -7.60 35.89 2.44
N ILE A 52 -7.42 35.21 1.31
CA ILE A 52 -8.45 34.46 0.59
C ILE A 52 -8.07 32.98 0.64
N LEU A 53 -8.84 32.16 1.36
CA LEU A 53 -8.62 30.72 1.42
C LEU A 53 -9.31 30.08 0.22
N GLN A 54 -8.51 29.59 -0.73
CA GLN A 54 -8.96 28.96 -1.97
C GLN A 54 -8.42 27.54 -2.11
N PHE A 55 -9.30 26.60 -2.43
CA PHE A 55 -8.90 25.21 -2.70
C PHE A 55 -8.23 25.08 -4.06
N LYS A 56 -7.09 24.37 -4.12
CA LYS A 56 -6.35 24.12 -5.37
C LYS A 56 -6.65 22.75 -6.01
N SER A 57 -7.46 21.94 -5.33
CA SER A 57 -8.00 20.65 -5.77
C SER A 57 -9.47 20.53 -5.37
N GLU A 58 -10.19 19.59 -5.96
CA GLU A 58 -11.50 19.19 -5.46
C GLU A 58 -11.38 18.31 -4.20
N GLY A 59 -12.43 18.27 -3.38
CA GLY A 59 -12.48 17.44 -2.18
C GLY A 59 -13.56 17.85 -1.18
N ILE A 60 -13.44 17.35 0.04
CA ILE A 60 -14.30 17.68 1.18
C ILE A 60 -13.58 18.68 2.09
N LEU A 61 -14.23 19.78 2.43
CA LEU A 61 -13.71 20.73 3.42
C LEU A 61 -13.71 20.09 4.81
N ALA A 62 -12.56 20.06 5.47
CA ALA A 62 -12.46 19.72 6.89
C ALA A 62 -11.37 20.56 7.58
N GLY A 63 -11.66 21.04 8.79
CA GLY A 63 -10.75 21.84 9.61
C GLY A 63 -11.16 23.30 9.78
N LYS A 64 -12.38 23.69 9.39
CA LYS A 64 -12.93 25.02 9.70
C LYS A 64 -12.95 25.24 11.21
N ARG A 65 -13.45 24.29 12.01
CA ARG A 65 -13.46 24.41 13.48
C ARG A 65 -12.05 24.63 14.03
N VAL A 66 -11.09 23.83 13.58
CA VAL A 66 -9.68 23.90 13.98
C VAL A 66 -9.04 25.22 13.58
N SER A 67 -9.37 25.76 12.41
CA SER A 67 -8.92 27.09 11.97
C SER A 67 -9.42 28.19 12.91
N HIS A 68 -10.66 28.12 13.40
CA HIS A 68 -11.16 29.07 14.40
C HIS A 68 -10.42 28.93 15.73
N LEU A 69 -10.10 27.70 16.16
CA LEU A 69 -9.31 27.46 17.36
C LEU A 69 -7.89 28.03 17.24
N ILE A 70 -7.23 27.88 16.09
CA ILE A 70 -5.90 28.49 15.83
C ILE A 70 -5.98 30.02 15.99
N LEU A 71 -6.95 30.67 15.33
CA LEU A 71 -7.14 32.12 15.43
C LEU A 71 -7.42 32.56 16.88
N LYS A 72 -8.23 31.80 17.62
CA LYS A 72 -8.53 32.05 19.04
C LYS A 72 -7.28 31.88 19.92
N THR A 73 -6.54 30.79 19.76
CA THR A 73 -5.32 30.49 20.54
C THR A 73 -4.23 31.53 20.29
N ALA A 74 -4.10 32.00 19.04
CA ALA A 74 -3.19 33.09 18.68
C ALA A 74 -3.64 34.48 19.15
N LYS A 75 -4.85 34.60 19.75
CA LYS A 75 -5.50 35.87 20.10
C LYS A 75 -5.59 36.83 18.89
N PHE A 76 -5.85 36.27 17.71
CA PHE A 76 -5.89 37.00 16.45
C PHE A 76 -6.89 38.16 16.50
N ASN A 77 -6.42 39.37 16.20
CA ASN A 77 -7.25 40.58 16.21
C ASN A 77 -7.79 40.88 14.81
N GLY A 78 -8.78 40.11 14.38
CA GLY A 78 -9.38 40.27 13.06
C GLY A 78 -10.71 39.54 12.89
N LYS A 79 -11.18 39.47 11.64
CA LYS A 79 -12.46 38.87 11.27
C LYS A 79 -12.26 37.74 10.26
N SER A 80 -12.72 36.55 10.59
CA SER A 80 -12.86 35.44 9.64
C SER A 80 -14.32 35.31 9.17
N THR A 81 -14.52 35.15 7.87
CA THR A 81 -15.83 34.94 7.25
C THR A 81 -15.74 33.69 6.36
N TRP A 82 -16.48 32.65 6.71
CA TRP A 82 -16.49 31.37 5.99
C TRP A 82 -17.74 31.25 5.14
N PHE A 83 -17.58 30.83 3.88
CA PHE A 83 -18.67 30.62 2.92
C PHE A 83 -19.09 29.15 2.81
N LYS A 84 -18.32 28.26 3.45
CA LYS A 84 -18.51 26.80 3.45
C LYS A 84 -18.39 26.24 4.86
N HIS A 85 -18.87 25.02 5.04
CA HIS A 85 -18.88 24.28 6.29
C HIS A 85 -18.04 23.01 6.18
N ASP A 86 -17.55 22.51 7.33
CA ASP A 86 -16.91 21.21 7.37
C ASP A 86 -17.91 20.14 6.86
N GLY A 87 -17.48 19.34 5.90
CA GLY A 87 -18.29 18.33 5.21
C GLY A 87 -18.79 18.74 3.83
N ASP A 88 -18.71 20.03 3.47
CA ASP A 88 -19.10 20.49 2.14
C ASP A 88 -18.13 19.97 1.06
N GLU A 89 -18.70 19.58 -0.08
CA GLU A 89 -17.94 19.34 -1.31
C GLU A 89 -17.45 20.66 -1.91
N ILE A 90 -16.16 20.72 -2.23
CA ILE A 90 -15.46 21.89 -2.74
C ILE A 90 -14.88 21.58 -4.11
N LYS A 91 -15.08 22.49 -5.07
CA LYS A 91 -14.48 22.40 -6.40
C LYS A 91 -13.12 23.10 -6.44
N LYS A 92 -12.26 22.67 -7.36
CA LYS A 92 -10.99 23.35 -7.63
C LYS A 92 -11.21 24.84 -7.94
N GLY A 93 -10.49 25.71 -7.25
CA GLY A 93 -10.57 27.17 -7.41
C GLY A 93 -11.66 27.83 -6.56
N GLU A 94 -12.45 27.08 -5.82
CA GLU A 94 -13.50 27.63 -4.97
C GLU A 94 -12.92 28.27 -3.70
N VAL A 95 -13.51 29.40 -3.31
CA VAL A 95 -13.10 30.17 -2.12
C VAL A 95 -13.98 29.75 -0.94
N VAL A 96 -13.34 29.33 0.15
CA VAL A 96 -14.04 28.80 1.34
C VAL A 96 -14.10 29.81 2.48
N ALA A 97 -13.16 30.76 2.54
CA ALA A 97 -13.14 31.79 3.57
C ALA A 97 -12.36 33.05 3.15
N HIS A 98 -12.71 34.17 3.78
CA HIS A 98 -11.90 35.39 3.85
C HIS A 98 -11.51 35.65 5.29
N ILE A 99 -10.23 35.98 5.54
CA ILE A 99 -9.72 36.36 6.86
C ILE A 99 -9.10 37.74 6.75
N GLN A 100 -9.57 38.69 7.56
CA GLN A 100 -9.15 40.09 7.56
C GLN A 100 -8.50 40.45 8.89
N GLY A 101 -7.41 41.20 8.87
CA GLY A 101 -6.68 41.63 10.06
C GLY A 101 -5.36 42.29 9.70
N HIS A 102 -4.45 42.42 10.68
CA HIS A 102 -3.08 42.82 10.42
C HIS A 102 -2.38 41.81 9.49
N VAL A 103 -1.70 42.32 8.47
CA VAL A 103 -1.01 41.47 7.48
C VAL A 103 0.03 40.59 8.16
N SER A 104 0.71 41.09 9.19
CA SER A 104 1.71 40.32 9.94
C SER A 104 1.12 39.10 10.64
N GLU A 105 -0.02 39.25 11.31
CA GLU A 105 -0.74 38.14 11.95
C GLU A 105 -1.27 37.13 10.91
N LEU A 106 -1.78 37.62 9.77
CA LEU A 106 -2.27 36.76 8.69
C LEU A 106 -1.15 35.87 8.12
N LEU A 107 0.02 36.45 7.83
CA LEU A 107 1.18 35.71 7.29
C LEU A 107 1.75 34.72 8.31
N CYS A 108 1.87 35.14 9.57
CA CYS A 108 2.39 34.32 10.65
C CYS A 108 1.53 33.05 10.88
N LEU A 109 0.20 33.17 10.82
CA LEU A 109 -0.71 32.03 11.04
C LEU A 109 -1.02 31.22 9.78
N GLU A 110 -0.61 31.70 8.60
CA GLU A 110 -0.97 31.11 7.31
C GLU A 110 -0.61 29.62 7.26
N ARG A 111 0.65 29.29 7.56
CA ARG A 111 1.16 27.93 7.39
C ARG A 111 0.50 26.96 8.36
N VAL A 112 0.32 27.35 9.61
CA VAL A 112 -0.34 26.55 10.64
C VAL A 112 -1.79 26.24 10.22
N ILE A 113 -2.56 27.25 9.80
CA ILE A 113 -3.95 27.07 9.34
C ILE A 113 -4.00 26.15 8.11
N LEU A 114 -3.15 26.40 7.10
CA LEU A 114 -3.14 25.60 5.88
C LEU A 114 -2.76 24.15 6.13
N ASN A 115 -1.78 23.87 7.00
CA ASN A 115 -1.34 22.50 7.28
C ASN A 115 -2.46 21.66 7.90
N PHE A 116 -3.20 22.20 8.87
CA PHE A 116 -4.35 21.51 9.46
C PHE A 116 -5.48 21.32 8.46
N LEU A 117 -5.86 22.38 7.72
CA LEU A 117 -6.91 22.30 6.70
C LEU A 117 -6.58 21.27 5.60
N GLN A 118 -5.37 21.29 5.07
CA GLN A 118 -4.94 20.37 4.01
C GLN A 118 -4.96 18.92 4.49
N ARG A 119 -4.41 18.65 5.68
CA ARG A 119 -4.41 17.31 6.27
C ARG A 119 -5.83 16.80 6.49
N MET A 120 -6.64 17.56 7.21
CA MET A 120 -8.01 17.16 7.56
C MET A 120 -8.87 17.01 6.31
N SER A 121 -8.80 17.96 5.37
CA SER A 121 -9.55 17.87 4.11
C SER A 121 -9.12 16.67 3.27
N GLY A 122 -7.82 16.35 3.24
CA GLY A 122 -7.32 15.14 2.57
C GLY A 122 -7.89 13.85 3.18
N ILE A 123 -7.88 13.73 4.52
CA ILE A 123 -8.46 12.59 5.25
C ILE A 123 -9.98 12.50 5.02
N ALA A 124 -10.71 13.61 5.11
CA ALA A 124 -12.16 13.65 4.90
C ALA A 124 -12.53 13.26 3.47
N THR A 125 -11.79 13.77 2.48
CA THR A 125 -11.98 13.44 1.05
C THR A 125 -11.79 11.95 0.80
N LYS A 126 -10.68 11.37 1.29
CA LYS A 126 -10.42 9.94 1.10
C LYS A 126 -11.43 9.06 1.83
N THR A 127 -11.83 9.47 3.03
CA THR A 127 -12.88 8.78 3.79
C THR A 127 -14.22 8.79 3.04
N ARG A 128 -14.60 9.92 2.45
CA ARG A 128 -15.83 10.05 1.65
C ARG A 128 -15.86 9.07 0.47
N GLU A 129 -14.72 8.86 -0.19
CA GLU A 129 -14.58 7.86 -1.26
C GLU A 129 -14.94 6.44 -0.77
N PHE A 130 -14.47 6.05 0.42
CA PHE A 130 -14.79 4.74 1.01
C PHE A 130 -16.25 4.64 1.47
N VAL A 131 -16.80 5.72 2.03
CA VAL A 131 -18.21 5.78 2.43
C VAL A 131 -19.13 5.66 1.21
N HIS A 132 -18.82 6.35 0.12
CA HIS A 132 -19.57 6.19 -1.15
C HIS A 132 -19.48 4.76 -1.69
N ALA A 133 -18.36 4.07 -1.49
CA ALA A 133 -18.21 2.69 -1.91
C ALA A 133 -19.14 1.70 -1.19
N THR A 134 -19.68 2.06 -0.02
CA THR A 134 -20.66 1.25 0.71
C THR A 134 -22.12 1.62 0.42
N GLU A 135 -22.37 2.56 -0.50
CA GLU A 135 -23.73 2.92 -0.90
C GLU A 135 -24.52 1.71 -1.41
N GLY A 136 -25.77 1.60 -0.96
CA GLY A 136 -26.62 0.45 -1.23
C GLY A 136 -26.42 -0.73 -0.27
N THR A 137 -25.56 -0.62 0.74
CA THR A 137 -25.43 -1.60 1.83
C THR A 137 -25.67 -0.97 3.20
N ASN A 138 -25.77 -1.80 4.25
CA ASN A 138 -25.87 -1.35 5.64
C ASN A 138 -24.49 -1.16 6.31
N THR A 139 -23.40 -1.41 5.57
CA THR A 139 -22.04 -1.38 6.08
C THR A 139 -21.58 0.04 6.38
N LYS A 140 -20.92 0.23 7.52
CA LYS A 140 -20.33 1.51 7.92
C LYS A 140 -18.81 1.45 7.88
N ILE A 141 -18.18 2.53 7.43
CA ILE A 141 -16.74 2.70 7.49
C ILE A 141 -16.35 3.16 8.89
N LEU A 142 -15.36 2.48 9.48
CA LEU A 142 -14.73 2.83 10.73
C LEU A 142 -13.29 3.32 10.50
N ASP A 143 -12.85 4.26 11.32
CA ASP A 143 -11.44 4.63 11.41
C ASP A 143 -10.68 3.78 12.43
N THR A 144 -9.37 4.01 12.58
CA THR A 144 -8.53 3.22 13.49
C THR A 144 -7.68 4.09 14.40
N ARG A 145 -6.87 3.44 15.25
CA ARG A 145 -5.82 4.11 16.02
C ARG A 145 -4.50 4.30 15.25
N LYS A 146 -4.45 3.89 13.96
CA LYS A 146 -3.31 4.08 13.05
C LYS A 146 -3.29 5.53 12.54
N THR A 147 -3.10 6.46 13.48
CA THR A 147 -3.10 7.91 13.26
C THR A 147 -1.72 8.49 13.50
N SER A 148 -1.47 9.73 13.05
CA SER A 148 -0.22 10.40 13.39
C SER A 148 -0.16 10.66 14.90
N PRO A 149 1.00 10.46 15.55
CA PRO A 149 1.16 10.77 16.98
C PRO A 149 0.75 12.21 17.29
N CYS A 150 0.09 12.43 18.43
CA CYS A 150 -0.48 13.71 18.87
C CYS A 150 -1.56 14.33 17.97
N LEU A 151 -1.85 13.76 16.79
CA LEU A 151 -2.83 14.30 15.85
C LEU A 151 -4.13 13.48 15.75
N ARG A 152 -4.29 12.45 16.59
CA ARG A 152 -5.42 11.51 16.52
C ARG A 152 -6.79 12.20 16.60
N ALA A 153 -6.93 13.23 17.43
CA ALA A 153 -8.20 13.95 17.56
C ALA A 153 -8.60 14.64 16.24
N PHE A 154 -7.65 15.27 15.56
CA PHE A 154 -7.86 15.91 14.26
C PHE A 154 -8.13 14.88 13.15
N ASP A 155 -7.35 13.79 13.13
CA ASP A 155 -7.52 12.72 12.15
C ASP A 155 -8.93 12.09 12.26
N LYS A 156 -9.37 11.79 13.49
CA LYS A 156 -10.72 11.23 13.76
C LYS A 156 -11.85 12.22 13.54
N GLU A 157 -11.62 13.51 13.77
CA GLU A 157 -12.59 14.54 13.39
C GLU A 157 -12.74 14.59 11.87
N ALA A 158 -11.64 14.51 11.13
CA ALA A 158 -11.65 14.51 9.67
C ALA A 158 -12.31 13.26 9.07
N THR A 159 -12.07 12.06 9.60
CA THR A 159 -12.78 10.83 9.18
C THR A 159 -14.28 10.95 9.42
N HIS A 160 -14.68 11.50 10.57
CA HIS A 160 -16.08 11.74 10.89
C HIS A 160 -16.74 12.73 9.91
N ILE A 161 -16.08 13.85 9.61
CA ILE A 161 -16.54 14.82 8.59
C ILE A 161 -16.66 14.16 7.20
N GLY A 162 -15.73 13.24 6.89
CA GLY A 162 -15.77 12.42 5.69
C GLY A 162 -16.93 11.42 5.62
N GLY A 163 -17.66 11.21 6.71
CA GLY A 163 -18.84 10.33 6.78
C GLY A 163 -18.59 8.97 7.43
N ALA A 164 -17.39 8.70 7.94
CA ALA A 164 -17.11 7.48 8.71
C ALA A 164 -17.60 7.61 10.17
N MET A 165 -17.65 6.47 10.86
CA MET A 165 -17.85 6.43 12.30
C MET A 165 -16.50 6.23 13.00
N ASN A 166 -16.35 6.84 14.16
CA ASN A 166 -15.14 6.66 14.95
C ASN A 166 -15.19 5.30 15.66
N HIS A 167 -14.14 4.48 15.48
CA HIS A 167 -13.84 3.37 16.39
C HIS A 167 -13.30 3.93 17.72
N ARG A 168 -12.69 3.12 18.58
CA ARG A 168 -12.07 3.58 19.84
C ARG A 168 -11.00 4.65 19.62
N MET A 169 -10.99 5.65 20.47
CA MET A 169 -10.03 6.74 20.50
C MET A 169 -8.70 6.32 21.15
N GLY A 170 -8.78 5.60 22.26
CA GLY A 170 -7.63 5.10 23.01
C GLY A 170 -7.79 3.65 23.45
N LEU A 171 -6.81 3.18 24.23
CA LEU A 171 -6.90 1.88 24.92
C LEU A 171 -7.98 1.88 26.02
N TYR A 172 -8.43 3.05 26.45
CA TYR A 172 -9.34 3.25 27.57
C TYR A 172 -10.84 3.19 27.21
N ASP A 173 -11.22 3.17 25.92
CA ASP A 173 -12.65 3.26 25.54
C ASP A 173 -13.36 1.91 25.48
N MET A 174 -12.65 0.84 25.08
CA MET A 174 -13.23 -0.48 24.88
C MET A 174 -12.16 -1.57 24.92
N VAL A 175 -12.59 -2.79 25.23
CA VAL A 175 -11.76 -3.98 25.14
C VAL A 175 -11.64 -4.39 23.67
N LEU A 176 -10.41 -4.50 23.17
CA LEU A 176 -10.11 -5.10 21.87
C LEU A 176 -9.09 -6.21 22.09
N ILE A 177 -9.55 -7.45 21.98
CA ILE A 177 -8.72 -8.65 22.13
C ILE A 177 -8.09 -8.94 20.77
N LYS A 178 -6.78 -8.72 20.67
CA LYS A 178 -5.97 -9.03 19.48
C LYS A 178 -5.32 -10.41 19.56
N ASP A 179 -4.79 -10.90 18.44
CA ASP A 179 -3.92 -12.07 18.31
C ASP A 179 -2.97 -12.32 19.50
N ASN A 180 -2.18 -11.31 19.89
CA ASN A 180 -1.20 -11.40 20.96
C ASN A 180 -1.86 -11.66 22.33
N HIS A 181 -3.06 -11.14 22.54
CA HIS A 181 -3.83 -11.37 23.76
C HIS A 181 -4.44 -12.77 23.76
N ILE A 182 -4.91 -13.24 22.61
CA ILE A 182 -5.45 -14.61 22.43
C ILE A 182 -4.36 -15.62 22.76
N ASP A 183 -3.19 -15.48 22.15
CA ASP A 183 -2.07 -16.38 22.34
C ASP A 183 -1.59 -16.37 23.79
N ALA A 184 -1.45 -15.18 24.40
CA ALA A 184 -1.07 -15.05 25.81
C ALA A 184 -2.15 -15.59 26.79
N ALA A 185 -3.43 -15.53 26.42
CA ALA A 185 -4.52 -16.01 27.25
C ALA A 185 -4.70 -17.52 27.17
N GLY A 186 -4.17 -18.17 26.13
CA GLY A 186 -4.31 -19.61 25.86
C GLY A 186 -5.48 -19.96 24.93
N GLY A 187 -5.99 -19.00 24.15
CA GLY A 187 -7.09 -19.20 23.18
C GLY A 187 -8.17 -18.11 23.23
N PRO A 188 -9.02 -18.01 22.18
CA PRO A 188 -10.06 -16.98 22.07
C PRO A 188 -11.06 -17.00 23.22
N SER A 189 -11.58 -18.17 23.57
CA SER A 189 -12.53 -18.33 24.68
C SER A 189 -11.93 -17.92 26.03
N GLN A 190 -10.67 -18.28 26.27
CA GLN A 190 -9.97 -17.94 27.50
C GLN A 190 -9.73 -16.43 27.60
N ALA A 191 -9.40 -15.78 26.48
CA ALA A 191 -9.26 -14.32 26.42
C ALA A 191 -10.59 -13.61 26.71
N LEU A 192 -11.68 -14.04 26.08
CA LEU A 192 -13.03 -13.50 26.31
C LEU A 192 -13.47 -13.67 27.77
N SER A 193 -13.30 -14.87 28.32
CA SER A 193 -13.66 -15.16 29.72
C SER A 193 -12.89 -14.27 30.70
N LYS A 194 -11.57 -14.11 30.50
CA LYS A 194 -10.73 -13.23 31.32
C LYS A 194 -11.15 -11.77 31.20
N ALA A 195 -11.46 -11.29 29.99
CA ALA A 195 -11.91 -9.93 29.75
C ALA A 195 -13.26 -9.65 30.44
N GLN A 196 -14.24 -10.53 30.29
CA GLN A 196 -15.55 -10.41 30.93
C GLN A 196 -15.46 -10.45 32.46
N HIS A 197 -14.64 -11.35 33.01
CA HIS A 197 -14.39 -11.42 34.45
C HIS A 197 -13.66 -10.18 34.99
N TYR A 198 -12.79 -9.56 34.20
CA TYR A 198 -12.19 -8.28 34.58
C TYR A 198 -13.25 -7.17 34.60
N LEU A 199 -14.04 -7.04 33.53
CA LEU A 199 -15.08 -6.00 33.43
C LEU A 199 -16.14 -6.15 34.51
N SER A 200 -16.58 -7.36 34.85
CA SER A 200 -17.61 -7.59 35.89
C SER A 200 -17.22 -7.07 37.28
N ARG A 201 -15.92 -6.86 37.54
CA ARG A 201 -15.39 -6.31 38.80
C ARG A 201 -15.28 -4.79 38.80
N LEU A 202 -15.44 -4.13 37.64
CA LEU A 202 -15.39 -2.68 37.54
C LEU A 202 -16.77 -2.07 37.82
N ALA A 203 -16.79 -0.94 38.53
CA ALA A 203 -17.98 -0.10 38.59
C ALA A 203 -18.28 0.44 37.16
N HIS A 204 -19.55 0.40 36.73
CA HIS A 204 -20.00 0.79 35.38
C HIS A 204 -19.47 -0.10 34.24
N SER A 205 -19.29 -1.40 34.51
CA SER A 205 -18.84 -2.41 33.54
C SER A 205 -19.60 -2.41 32.20
N ASN A 206 -20.91 -2.16 32.23
CA ASN A 206 -21.78 -2.11 31.04
C ASN A 206 -21.42 -0.98 30.04
N LYS A 207 -20.50 -0.07 30.37
CA LYS A 207 -20.02 0.98 29.45
C LYS A 207 -19.06 0.44 28.40
N TYR A 208 -18.30 -0.61 28.70
CA TYR A 208 -17.22 -1.10 27.85
C TYR A 208 -17.70 -2.20 26.91
N LYS A 209 -17.59 -1.96 25.61
CA LYS A 209 -17.77 -2.99 24.59
C LYS A 209 -16.56 -3.93 24.55
N ILE A 210 -16.80 -5.16 24.13
CA ILE A 210 -15.80 -6.18 23.87
C ILE A 210 -15.78 -6.50 22.38
N GLU A 211 -14.63 -6.28 21.76
CA GLU A 211 -14.31 -6.71 20.41
C GLU A 211 -13.18 -7.72 20.43
N ILE A 212 -13.22 -8.70 19.54
CA ILE A 212 -12.18 -9.73 19.39
C ILE A 212 -11.83 -9.96 17.93
N GLU A 213 -10.53 -9.97 17.64
CA GLU A 213 -9.97 -10.34 16.34
C GLU A 213 -9.90 -11.87 16.22
N VAL A 214 -10.31 -12.41 15.06
CA VAL A 214 -10.16 -13.84 14.73
C VAL A 214 -9.36 -13.98 13.44
N ARG A 215 -8.52 -15.02 13.37
CA ARG A 215 -7.57 -15.26 12.27
C ARG A 215 -8.11 -16.21 11.20
N ASN A 216 -9.12 -17.01 11.52
CA ASN A 216 -9.65 -18.04 10.62
C ASN A 216 -11.07 -18.48 11.05
N LEU A 217 -11.73 -19.26 10.20
CA LEU A 217 -13.07 -19.78 10.45
C LEU A 217 -13.19 -20.67 11.71
N SER A 218 -12.10 -21.30 12.17
CA SER A 218 -12.14 -22.12 13.39
C SER A 218 -12.27 -21.25 14.63
N GLU A 219 -11.42 -20.22 14.74
CA GLU A 219 -11.52 -19.23 15.82
C GLU A 219 -12.86 -18.48 15.78
N LEU A 220 -13.34 -18.15 14.57
CA LEU A 220 -14.67 -17.54 14.39
C LEU A 220 -15.78 -18.42 14.98
N ARG A 221 -15.79 -19.73 14.69
CA ARG A 221 -16.79 -20.66 15.26
C ARG A 221 -16.70 -20.74 16.78
N GLU A 222 -15.49 -20.79 17.31
CA GLU A 222 -15.27 -20.81 18.75
C GLU A 222 -15.87 -19.56 19.41
N VAL A 223 -15.53 -18.38 18.89
CA VAL A 223 -16.01 -17.09 19.41
C VAL A 223 -17.53 -16.93 19.25
N LEU A 224 -18.12 -17.36 18.12
CA LEU A 224 -19.56 -17.28 17.88
C LEU A 224 -20.39 -18.14 18.84
N THR A 225 -19.81 -19.22 19.37
CA THR A 225 -20.48 -20.12 20.33
C THR A 225 -20.21 -19.75 21.79
N PHE A 226 -19.30 -18.80 22.03
CA PHE A 226 -18.96 -18.33 23.37
C PHE A 226 -20.08 -17.46 23.97
N MET A 227 -20.38 -17.68 25.26
CA MET A 227 -21.45 -16.97 25.97
C MET A 227 -20.95 -16.37 27.30
N PRO A 228 -21.25 -15.09 27.59
CA PRO A 228 -21.92 -14.11 26.73
C PRO A 228 -21.14 -13.76 25.46
N ALA A 229 -21.84 -13.52 24.35
CA ALA A 229 -21.22 -13.16 23.07
C ALA A 229 -20.50 -11.80 23.16
N PRO A 230 -19.38 -11.61 22.42
CA PRO A 230 -18.76 -10.29 22.28
C PRO A 230 -19.68 -9.34 21.47
N ASP A 231 -19.47 -8.04 21.64
CA ASP A 231 -20.23 -7.02 20.91
C ASP A 231 -19.88 -7.01 19.42
N VAL A 232 -18.59 -7.17 19.11
CA VAL A 232 -18.05 -7.14 17.75
C VAL A 232 -17.03 -8.28 17.57
N ILE A 233 -17.06 -8.95 16.42
CA ILE A 233 -16.01 -9.86 15.98
C ILE A 233 -15.36 -9.25 14.74
N MET A 234 -14.04 -9.06 14.80
CA MET A 234 -13.24 -8.55 13.69
C MET A 234 -12.62 -9.72 12.92
N LEU A 235 -12.92 -9.80 11.63
CA LEU A 235 -12.29 -10.70 10.66
C LEU A 235 -11.06 -9.98 10.09
N ASP A 236 -9.88 -10.27 10.63
CA ASP A 236 -8.65 -9.58 10.22
C ASP A 236 -7.99 -10.30 9.03
N ASN A 237 -7.81 -9.57 7.93
CA ASN A 237 -7.18 -10.03 6.69
C ASN A 237 -7.81 -11.30 6.04
N PHE A 238 -9.11 -11.51 6.20
CA PHE A 238 -9.83 -12.58 5.50
C PHE A 238 -9.91 -12.33 3.99
N LEU A 239 -9.80 -13.39 3.19
CA LEU A 239 -10.05 -13.34 1.75
C LEU A 239 -11.53 -13.10 1.45
N LEU A 240 -11.83 -12.40 0.35
CA LEU A 240 -13.21 -12.07 -0.04
C LEU A 240 -14.12 -13.30 -0.20
N GLU A 241 -13.57 -14.40 -0.71
CA GLU A 241 -14.28 -15.67 -0.84
C GLU A 241 -14.71 -16.21 0.54
N THR A 242 -13.76 -16.26 1.49
CA THR A 242 -13.99 -16.71 2.87
C THR A 242 -14.91 -15.76 3.66
N LEU A 243 -14.91 -14.46 3.35
CA LEU A 243 -15.74 -13.47 4.04
C LEU A 243 -17.23 -13.75 3.90
N THR A 244 -17.69 -14.17 2.71
CA THR A 244 -19.12 -14.46 2.48
C THR A 244 -19.60 -15.60 3.38
N ASP A 245 -18.80 -16.67 3.45
CA ASP A 245 -19.09 -17.83 4.30
C ASP A 245 -18.99 -17.48 5.79
N ALA A 246 -18.00 -16.67 6.18
CA ALA A 246 -17.82 -16.21 7.55
C ALA A 246 -19.03 -15.37 8.03
N VAL A 247 -19.52 -14.45 7.20
CA VAL A 247 -20.70 -13.64 7.52
C VAL A 247 -21.95 -14.52 7.59
N ALA A 248 -22.17 -15.42 6.62
CA ALA A 248 -23.32 -16.32 6.65
C ALA A 248 -23.34 -17.17 7.93
N LEU A 249 -22.19 -17.72 8.31
CA LEU A 249 -22.01 -18.48 9.55
C LEU A 249 -22.30 -17.64 10.79
N ALA A 250 -21.79 -16.41 10.86
CA ALA A 250 -22.05 -15.50 11.96
C ALA A 250 -23.54 -15.18 12.11
N ARG A 251 -24.25 -14.91 10.99
CA ARG A 251 -25.69 -14.65 11.00
C ARG A 251 -26.51 -15.86 11.44
N GLN A 252 -26.04 -17.07 11.16
CA GLN A 252 -26.70 -18.30 11.59
C GLN A 252 -26.56 -18.55 13.09
N ILE A 253 -25.37 -18.33 13.67
CA ILE A 253 -25.07 -18.71 15.07
C ILE A 253 -25.37 -17.57 16.04
N SER A 254 -24.92 -16.35 15.73
CA SER A 254 -25.10 -15.17 16.59
C SER A 254 -25.55 -13.96 15.74
N PRO A 255 -26.84 -13.90 15.35
CA PRO A 255 -27.35 -12.86 14.43
C PRO A 255 -27.18 -11.43 14.95
N ASN A 256 -27.05 -11.25 16.27
CA ASN A 256 -26.93 -9.94 16.91
C ASN A 256 -25.47 -9.47 17.05
N THR A 257 -24.48 -10.37 16.93
CA THR A 257 -23.07 -9.97 17.01
C THR A 257 -22.67 -9.21 15.75
N LYS A 258 -21.99 -8.08 15.94
CA LYS A 258 -21.54 -7.25 14.83
C LYS A 258 -20.27 -7.83 14.22
N ILE A 259 -20.20 -7.78 12.89
CA ILE A 259 -19.04 -8.26 12.14
C ILE A 259 -18.32 -7.09 11.52
N GLU A 260 -17.04 -6.98 11.86
CA GLU A 260 -16.10 -6.01 11.31
C GLU A 260 -15.07 -6.70 10.42
N VAL A 261 -14.69 -6.05 9.32
CA VAL A 261 -13.54 -6.48 8.50
C VAL A 261 -12.45 -5.43 8.60
N SER A 262 -11.22 -5.89 8.80
CA SER A 262 -10.01 -5.06 8.88
C SER A 262 -8.86 -5.73 8.12
N GLY A 263 -7.83 -4.95 7.81
CA GLY A 263 -6.61 -5.44 7.17
C GLY A 263 -6.68 -5.42 5.65
N GLY A 264 -5.56 -5.12 4.97
CA GLY A 264 -5.46 -5.19 3.49
C GLY A 264 -6.37 -4.25 2.66
N ILE A 265 -7.12 -3.33 3.27
CA ILE A 265 -8.03 -2.41 2.55
C ILE A 265 -7.24 -1.20 2.05
N LEU A 266 -7.20 -1.00 0.73
CA LEU A 266 -6.46 0.07 0.06
C LEU A 266 -7.34 0.93 -0.84
N HIS A 267 -8.32 0.34 -1.50
CA HIS A 267 -9.08 1.00 -2.57
C HIS A 267 -10.60 0.81 -2.39
N SER A 268 -11.38 1.79 -2.86
CA SER A 268 -12.85 1.80 -2.78
C SER A 268 -13.49 0.60 -3.49
N ALA A 269 -12.86 0.04 -4.52
CA ALA A 269 -13.32 -1.18 -5.19
C ALA A 269 -13.37 -2.40 -4.23
N GLN A 270 -12.35 -2.56 -3.38
CA GLN A 270 -12.32 -3.62 -2.36
C GLN A 270 -13.40 -3.38 -1.31
N VAL A 271 -13.54 -2.14 -0.83
CA VAL A 271 -14.59 -1.76 0.14
C VAL A 271 -15.97 -2.12 -0.38
N LYS A 272 -16.26 -1.84 -1.65
CA LYS A 272 -17.55 -2.18 -2.29
C LYS A 272 -17.79 -3.69 -2.33
N GLN A 273 -16.77 -4.48 -2.61
CA GLN A 273 -16.88 -5.94 -2.61
C GLN A 273 -17.11 -6.49 -1.20
N ILE A 274 -16.34 -6.03 -0.22
CA ILE A 274 -16.49 -6.43 1.18
C ILE A 274 -17.87 -6.03 1.70
N ALA A 275 -18.34 -4.82 1.43
CA ALA A 275 -19.64 -4.34 1.89
C ALA A 275 -20.81 -5.19 1.38
N LYS A 276 -20.70 -5.76 0.16
CA LYS A 276 -21.72 -6.66 -0.40
C LYS A 276 -21.85 -7.99 0.34
N THR A 277 -20.84 -8.40 1.11
CA THR A 277 -20.91 -9.63 1.92
C THR A 277 -21.90 -9.51 3.09
N GLY A 278 -22.30 -8.29 3.47
CA GLY A 278 -23.25 -8.05 4.57
C GLY A 278 -22.60 -7.82 5.94
N VAL A 279 -21.31 -7.49 5.96
CA VAL A 279 -20.59 -7.04 7.17
C VAL A 279 -21.18 -5.73 7.71
N ASP A 280 -21.14 -5.56 9.03
CA ASP A 280 -21.63 -4.34 9.69
C ASP A 280 -20.62 -3.19 9.54
N PHE A 281 -19.33 -3.52 9.68
CA PHE A 281 -18.25 -2.54 9.72
C PHE A 281 -17.08 -2.90 8.81
N ILE A 282 -16.43 -1.88 8.26
CA ILE A 282 -15.13 -2.00 7.58
C ILE A 282 -14.19 -0.95 8.19
N SER A 283 -13.12 -1.41 8.83
CA SER A 283 -12.10 -0.54 9.40
C SER A 283 -11.01 -0.22 8.38
N VAL A 284 -10.79 1.07 8.13
CA VAL A 284 -9.76 1.55 7.20
C VAL A 284 -8.73 2.40 7.95
N GLY A 285 -7.44 2.07 7.77
CA GLY A 285 -6.34 2.83 8.35
C GLY A 285 -5.80 3.89 7.38
N HIS A 286 -5.58 5.12 7.88
CA HIS A 286 -5.13 6.26 7.05
C HIS A 286 -3.61 6.42 6.95
N ASN A 287 -2.83 5.63 7.70
CA ASN A 287 -1.36 5.69 7.71
C ASN A 287 -0.72 4.47 7.06
N LYS A 288 -1.01 4.25 5.78
CA LYS A 288 -0.04 3.54 4.93
C LYS A 288 0.75 4.60 4.17
N PRO A 289 2.08 4.47 4.04
CA PRO A 289 2.83 5.38 3.19
C PRO A 289 2.20 5.35 1.80
N THR A 290 1.73 6.50 1.32
CA THR A 290 1.19 6.63 -0.03
C THR A 290 2.32 6.28 -0.98
N MET A 291 2.26 5.11 -1.61
CA MET A 291 3.25 4.74 -2.61
C MET A 291 3.10 5.68 -3.79
N GLU A 292 4.19 6.33 -4.16
CA GLU A 292 4.24 7.18 -5.33
C GLU A 292 4.59 6.31 -6.54
N TYR A 293 3.75 6.37 -7.56
CA TYR A 293 4.07 5.85 -8.88
C TYR A 293 4.09 6.99 -9.90
N GLN A 294 5.09 6.98 -10.76
CA GLN A 294 5.23 7.90 -11.88
C GLN A 294 5.21 7.11 -13.18
N ILE A 295 4.43 7.57 -14.14
CA ILE A 295 4.37 6.98 -15.48
C ILE A 295 4.77 8.07 -16.47
N LEU A 296 5.91 7.88 -17.12
CA LEU A 296 6.47 8.81 -18.08
C LEU A 296 6.23 8.28 -19.50
N CYS A 297 5.40 8.99 -20.26
CA CYS A 297 5.14 8.65 -21.66
C CYS A 297 6.24 9.23 -22.54
N GLY A 298 7.03 8.39 -23.21
CA GLY A 298 8.03 8.84 -24.19
C GLY A 298 9.24 7.93 -24.35
N ASN A 299 10.29 8.47 -24.98
CA ASN A 299 11.51 7.72 -25.27
C ASN A 299 12.36 7.51 -24.00
N SER A 300 12.68 6.25 -23.71
CA SER A 300 13.48 5.84 -22.54
C SER A 300 14.85 6.52 -22.46
N VAL A 301 15.58 6.59 -23.58
CA VAL A 301 16.93 7.18 -23.64
C VAL A 301 16.90 8.68 -23.27
N GLU A 302 15.88 9.40 -23.71
CA GLU A 302 15.73 10.83 -23.45
C GLU A 302 15.24 11.10 -22.02
N LEU A 303 14.21 10.38 -21.59
CA LEU A 303 13.58 10.57 -20.27
C LEU A 303 14.52 10.16 -19.14
N LEU A 304 15.30 9.09 -19.29
CA LEU A 304 16.29 8.66 -18.28
C LEU A 304 17.34 9.75 -17.99
N LYS A 305 17.67 10.61 -18.97
CA LYS A 305 18.61 11.74 -18.77
C LYS A 305 17.99 12.84 -17.90
N GLN A 306 16.67 12.98 -17.93
CA GLN A 306 15.91 14.01 -17.21
C GLN A 306 15.58 13.61 -15.77
N ILE A 307 15.48 12.30 -15.48
CA ILE A 307 15.23 11.80 -14.13
C ILE A 307 16.38 12.21 -13.20
N LYS A 308 16.01 12.85 -12.09
CA LYS A 308 16.92 13.23 -10.99
C LYS A 308 16.71 12.40 -9.73
N GLN A 309 15.52 11.82 -9.59
CA GLN A 309 15.18 10.94 -8.47
C GLN A 309 16.10 9.72 -8.45
N LYS A 310 16.55 9.35 -7.25
CA LYS A 310 17.37 8.16 -7.04
C LYS A 310 16.51 6.90 -7.00
N VAL A 311 17.07 5.80 -7.49
CA VAL A 311 16.40 4.49 -7.54
C VAL A 311 17.25 3.42 -6.89
N ASP A 312 16.62 2.39 -6.35
CA ASP A 312 17.31 1.29 -5.64
C ASP A 312 17.35 0.01 -6.47
N PHE A 313 16.39 -0.14 -7.38
CA PHE A 313 16.21 -1.33 -8.21
C PHE A 313 15.83 -0.92 -9.63
N THR A 314 16.34 -1.65 -10.63
CA THR A 314 15.90 -1.50 -12.02
C THR A 314 15.65 -2.86 -12.65
N PHE A 315 14.46 -3.04 -13.22
CA PHE A 315 14.20 -4.15 -14.14
C PHE A 315 14.35 -3.65 -15.57
N LEU A 316 15.23 -4.28 -16.33
CA LEU A 316 15.56 -3.88 -17.70
C LEU A 316 15.19 -5.01 -18.66
N ASP A 317 14.03 -4.90 -19.29
CA ASP A 317 13.51 -5.82 -20.32
C ASP A 317 13.27 -5.08 -21.64
N PRO A 318 14.33 -4.72 -22.38
CA PRO A 318 14.18 -3.98 -23.63
C PRO A 318 13.61 -4.87 -24.75
N PRO A 319 13.11 -4.28 -25.85
CA PRO A 319 12.98 -4.99 -27.11
C PRO A 319 14.30 -5.68 -27.49
N PHE A 320 14.26 -6.96 -27.89
CA PHE A 320 15.47 -7.79 -28.10
C PHE A 320 16.06 -7.72 -29.51
N ASN A 321 15.55 -6.81 -30.35
CA ASN A 321 15.96 -6.60 -31.74
C ASN A 321 15.75 -7.86 -32.61
N GLN A 322 14.49 -8.32 -32.73
CA GLN A 322 14.09 -9.60 -33.32
C GLN A 322 13.00 -9.49 -34.36
N GLN A 323 12.80 -8.30 -34.93
CA GLN A 323 11.76 -7.98 -35.90
C GLN A 323 10.37 -8.24 -35.32
N LYS A 324 10.19 -8.00 -34.01
CA LYS A 324 8.85 -8.02 -33.42
C LYS A 324 8.13 -6.71 -33.72
N ASP A 325 6.89 -6.86 -34.12
CA ASP A 325 6.03 -5.75 -34.42
C ASP A 325 5.50 -5.12 -33.12
N TYR A 326 6.03 -3.94 -32.78
CA TYR A 326 5.58 -3.07 -31.69
C TYR A 326 4.98 -1.80 -32.29
N ALA A 327 3.93 -1.26 -31.66
CA ALA A 327 3.16 -0.14 -32.22
C ALA A 327 4.01 1.08 -32.57
N LEU A 328 4.98 1.44 -31.70
CA LEU A 328 5.82 2.64 -31.85
C LEU A 328 7.33 2.35 -31.79
N HIS A 329 7.77 1.10 -31.93
CA HIS A 329 9.18 0.74 -31.89
C HIS A 329 9.59 -0.18 -33.05
N ARG A 330 10.72 0.18 -33.69
CA ARG A 330 11.36 -0.64 -34.73
C ARG A 330 12.34 -1.62 -34.09
N ASP A 331 11.94 -2.88 -33.96
CA ASP A 331 12.72 -3.97 -33.35
C ASP A 331 13.69 -4.64 -34.35
N ASP A 332 14.25 -3.87 -35.30
CA ASP A 332 15.14 -4.35 -36.37
C ASP A 332 16.36 -3.43 -36.60
N MET A 333 16.79 -2.73 -35.55
CA MET A 333 17.95 -1.84 -35.56
C MET A 333 19.25 -2.55 -35.99
N PRO A 334 20.18 -1.85 -36.67
CA PRO A 334 21.53 -2.35 -36.84
C PRO A 334 22.18 -2.71 -35.50
N HIS A 335 22.89 -3.84 -35.45
CA HIS A 335 23.44 -4.40 -34.21
C HIS A 335 24.23 -3.40 -33.37
N GLU A 336 25.11 -2.61 -34.01
CA GLU A 336 25.92 -1.58 -33.32
C GLU A 336 25.06 -0.45 -32.73
N GLN A 337 24.02 -0.02 -33.45
CA GLN A 337 23.11 1.03 -32.98
C GLN A 337 22.30 0.56 -31.77
N TYR A 338 21.84 -0.69 -31.78
CA TYR A 338 21.13 -1.29 -30.65
C TYR A 338 21.99 -1.30 -29.38
N TRP A 339 23.24 -1.77 -29.47
CA TRP A 339 24.11 -1.83 -28.31
C TRP A 339 24.62 -0.45 -27.86
N ALA A 340 24.77 0.51 -28.78
CA ALA A 340 25.02 1.91 -28.42
C ALA A 340 23.85 2.49 -27.61
N MET A 341 22.61 2.26 -28.04
CA MET A 341 21.41 2.66 -27.29
C MET A 341 21.36 1.99 -25.92
N MET A 342 21.61 0.68 -25.84
CA MET A 342 21.62 -0.04 -24.56
C MET A 342 22.72 0.44 -23.61
N LYS A 343 23.87 0.84 -24.14
CA LYS A 343 24.95 1.45 -23.36
C LYS A 343 24.49 2.78 -22.74
N ASP A 344 23.87 3.65 -23.52
CA ASP A 344 23.31 4.93 -23.03
C ASP A 344 22.27 4.71 -21.93
N VAL A 345 21.39 3.71 -22.11
CA VAL A 345 20.41 3.33 -21.09
C VAL A 345 21.10 2.83 -19.82
N CYS A 346 22.03 1.88 -19.92
CA CYS A 346 22.73 1.33 -18.76
C CYS A 346 23.53 2.40 -17.99
N GLN A 347 24.16 3.35 -18.69
CA GLN A 347 24.86 4.49 -18.08
C GLN A 347 23.89 5.44 -17.38
N SER A 348 22.75 5.74 -18.02
CA SER A 348 21.74 6.64 -17.45
C SER A 348 21.10 6.04 -16.21
N VAL A 349 20.81 4.74 -16.22
CA VAL A 349 20.34 3.99 -15.04
C VAL A 349 21.42 4.01 -13.96
N PHE A 350 22.66 3.63 -14.27
CA PHE A 350 23.76 3.62 -13.31
C PHE A 350 23.93 4.97 -12.59
N ARG A 351 23.81 6.10 -13.33
CA ARG A 351 23.88 7.46 -12.78
C ARG A 351 22.84 7.70 -11.68
N ILE A 352 21.60 7.25 -11.88
CA ILE A 352 20.48 7.48 -10.95
C ILE A 352 20.33 6.37 -9.89
N THR A 353 20.97 5.22 -10.05
CA THR A 353 20.98 4.17 -9.02
C THR A 353 21.76 4.60 -7.78
N ASN A 354 21.20 4.32 -6.60
CA ASN A 354 21.87 4.48 -5.30
C ASN A 354 23.07 3.53 -5.17
N LYS A 355 24.04 3.86 -4.31
CA LYS A 355 25.14 2.93 -3.99
C LYS A 355 24.55 1.65 -3.38
N GLY A 356 24.95 0.50 -3.91
CA GLY A 356 24.41 -0.81 -3.54
C GLY A 356 23.04 -1.12 -4.14
N GLY A 357 22.43 -0.21 -4.91
CA GLY A 357 21.26 -0.55 -5.73
C GLY A 357 21.62 -1.51 -6.85
N CYS A 358 20.62 -2.13 -7.47
CA CYS A 358 20.82 -3.21 -8.43
C CYS A 358 20.07 -3.02 -9.75
N MET A 359 20.47 -3.82 -10.73
CA MET A 359 19.80 -3.98 -12.01
C MET A 359 19.65 -5.45 -12.34
N TYR A 360 18.45 -5.79 -12.83
CA TYR A 360 18.12 -7.08 -13.42
C TYR A 360 17.93 -6.87 -14.93
N PHE A 361 18.93 -7.27 -15.71
CA PHE A 361 18.91 -7.09 -17.17
C PHE A 361 18.53 -8.39 -17.87
N MET A 362 17.28 -8.47 -18.31
CA MET A 362 16.75 -9.63 -19.02
C MET A 362 17.06 -9.55 -20.52
N GLN A 363 17.57 -10.66 -21.06
CA GLN A 363 17.91 -10.78 -22.48
C GLN A 363 17.76 -12.23 -22.99
N ARG A 364 17.94 -12.39 -24.29
CA ARG A 364 18.13 -13.70 -24.90
C ARG A 364 19.54 -14.23 -24.68
N GLU A 365 19.67 -15.54 -24.62
CA GLU A 365 20.91 -16.28 -24.43
C GLU A 365 22.00 -15.92 -25.46
N LYS A 366 21.61 -15.64 -26.71
CA LYS A 366 22.55 -15.22 -27.77
C LYS A 366 23.23 -13.87 -27.49
N ASN A 367 22.64 -13.04 -26.63
CA ASN A 367 23.11 -11.70 -26.33
C ASN A 367 23.95 -11.66 -25.03
N THR A 368 24.18 -12.81 -24.38
CA THR A 368 24.83 -12.91 -23.06
C THR A 368 26.17 -12.17 -23.01
N GLU A 369 27.04 -12.40 -23.99
CA GLU A 369 28.36 -11.77 -24.07
C GLU A 369 28.25 -10.24 -24.03
N PHE A 370 27.38 -9.69 -24.89
CA PHE A 370 27.16 -8.25 -24.99
C PHE A 370 26.55 -7.66 -23.73
N VAL A 371 25.61 -8.35 -23.08
CA VAL A 371 25.05 -7.91 -21.79
C VAL A 371 26.15 -7.78 -20.74
N LEU A 372 26.98 -8.82 -20.60
CA LEU A 372 28.09 -8.82 -19.63
C LEU A 372 29.13 -7.75 -19.97
N GLN A 373 29.40 -7.53 -21.25
CA GLN A 373 30.25 -6.42 -21.70
C GLN A 373 29.65 -5.07 -21.32
N MET A 374 28.35 -4.84 -21.54
CA MET A 374 27.68 -3.60 -21.18
C MET A 374 27.73 -3.34 -19.68
N MET A 375 27.55 -4.36 -18.83
CA MET A 375 27.67 -4.19 -17.38
C MET A 375 29.04 -3.64 -16.99
N ARG A 376 30.11 -4.27 -17.50
CA ARG A 376 31.49 -3.84 -17.24
C ARG A 376 31.76 -2.43 -17.77
N GLU A 377 31.36 -2.13 -19.01
CA GLU A 377 31.63 -0.84 -19.65
C GLU A 377 30.86 0.33 -19.03
N THR A 378 29.74 0.06 -18.36
CA THR A 378 28.89 1.08 -17.76
C THR A 378 29.05 1.18 -16.23
N GLY A 379 30.03 0.46 -15.67
CA GLY A 379 30.46 0.57 -14.29
C GLY A 379 29.70 -0.31 -13.29
N TRP A 380 28.88 -1.25 -13.77
CA TRP A 380 28.17 -2.20 -12.92
C TRP A 380 29.08 -3.36 -12.50
N ASP A 381 28.94 -3.76 -11.24
CA ASP A 381 29.57 -4.97 -10.71
C ASP A 381 28.65 -6.16 -10.96
N PHE A 382 29.08 -7.04 -11.86
CA PHE A 382 28.39 -8.30 -12.13
C PHE A 382 28.38 -9.18 -10.87
N GLN A 383 27.19 -9.66 -10.49
CA GLN A 383 27.03 -10.55 -9.34
C GLN A 383 26.78 -11.98 -9.82
N ASN A 384 25.62 -12.23 -10.46
CA ASN A 384 25.20 -13.57 -10.89
C ASN A 384 24.48 -13.52 -12.24
N LEU A 385 24.49 -14.65 -12.96
CA LEU A 385 23.70 -14.88 -14.17
C LEU A 385 22.52 -15.80 -13.84
N ILE A 386 21.31 -15.27 -13.88
CA ILE A 386 20.09 -16.02 -13.58
C ILE A 386 19.56 -16.67 -14.86
N ILE A 387 19.22 -17.96 -14.79
CA ILE A 387 18.62 -18.75 -15.85
C ILE A 387 17.14 -18.95 -15.55
N TRP A 388 16.27 -18.28 -16.30
CA TRP A 388 14.82 -18.48 -16.21
C TRP A 388 14.36 -19.48 -17.27
N LYS A 389 14.06 -20.71 -16.83
CA LYS A 389 13.69 -21.84 -17.69
C LYS A 389 12.21 -21.79 -18.06
N LYS A 390 11.92 -21.86 -19.36
CA LYS A 390 10.57 -21.83 -19.93
C LYS A 390 10.04 -23.24 -20.10
N LYS A 391 8.82 -23.50 -19.61
CA LYS A 391 8.23 -24.86 -19.61
C LYS A 391 7.61 -25.25 -20.96
N THR A 392 7.27 -24.30 -21.83
CA THR A 392 6.46 -24.55 -23.03
C THR A 392 7.11 -24.16 -24.35
N SER A 393 8.42 -23.86 -24.36
CA SER A 393 9.08 -23.19 -25.49
C SER A 393 10.13 -24.03 -26.25
N ALA A 394 9.98 -25.35 -26.35
CA ALA A 394 10.84 -26.14 -27.24
C ALA A 394 10.34 -26.01 -28.70
N VAL A 395 10.55 -24.84 -29.32
CA VAL A 395 10.35 -24.71 -30.78
C VAL A 395 11.49 -25.47 -31.48
N PRO A 396 11.21 -26.48 -32.31
CA PRO A 396 12.25 -27.20 -33.04
C PRO A 396 13.01 -26.24 -33.94
N VAL A 397 14.34 -26.23 -33.84
CA VAL A 397 15.22 -25.42 -34.68
C VAL A 397 16.23 -26.33 -35.36
N LYS A 398 16.36 -26.19 -36.68
CA LYS A 398 17.30 -26.99 -37.48
C LYS A 398 18.73 -26.53 -37.19
N GLY A 399 19.63 -27.49 -36.92
CA GLY A 399 21.08 -27.24 -36.77
C GLY A 399 21.53 -26.63 -35.44
N LYS A 400 20.67 -26.56 -34.41
CA LYS A 400 21.02 -26.12 -33.05
C LYS A 400 20.02 -26.65 -32.01
N TYR A 401 20.40 -26.59 -30.73
CA TYR A 401 19.49 -26.95 -29.63
C TYR A 401 18.30 -25.98 -29.52
N GLY A 402 17.15 -26.52 -29.13
CA GLY A 402 15.95 -25.74 -28.82
C GLY A 402 16.20 -24.79 -27.66
N LYS A 403 15.63 -23.58 -27.75
CA LYS A 403 15.83 -22.54 -26.74
C LYS A 403 14.85 -22.73 -25.60
N GLN A 404 15.34 -23.04 -24.41
CA GLN A 404 14.49 -23.38 -23.27
C GLN A 404 14.61 -22.41 -22.08
N TYR A 405 15.37 -21.31 -22.21
CA TYR A 405 15.51 -20.34 -21.14
C TYR A 405 15.73 -18.91 -21.65
N GLN A 406 15.56 -17.94 -20.75
CA GLN A 406 16.06 -16.58 -20.86
C GLN A 406 17.13 -16.34 -19.80
N ILE A 407 18.04 -15.42 -20.09
CA ILE A 407 19.04 -14.99 -19.12
C ILE A 407 18.60 -13.68 -18.47
N ILE A 408 18.92 -13.52 -17.19
CA ILE A 408 18.77 -12.26 -16.47
C ILE A 408 20.09 -12.00 -15.74
N VAL A 409 20.78 -10.91 -16.09
CA VAL A 409 21.99 -10.52 -15.38
C VAL A 409 21.60 -9.74 -14.14
N TYR A 410 22.06 -10.19 -12.98
CA TYR A 410 21.98 -9.46 -11.71
C TYR A 410 23.30 -8.73 -11.49
N ALA A 411 23.25 -7.40 -11.43
CA ALA A 411 24.41 -6.55 -11.22
C ALA A 411 24.11 -5.45 -10.20
N THR A 412 25.13 -4.96 -9.50
CA THR A 412 25.01 -3.95 -8.45
C THR A 412 25.89 -2.74 -8.74
N LYS A 413 25.50 -1.60 -8.18
CA LYS A 413 26.35 -0.40 -8.16
C LYS A 413 27.29 -0.46 -6.97
N GLY A 414 28.51 -0.95 -7.21
CA GLY A 414 29.46 -1.32 -6.17
C GLY A 414 29.40 -2.82 -5.87
N GLU A 415 30.47 -3.34 -5.25
CA GLU A 415 30.69 -4.76 -5.01
C GLU A 415 29.63 -5.45 -4.14
N ARG A 416 28.84 -4.69 -3.37
CA ARG A 416 27.83 -5.22 -2.44
C ARG A 416 26.48 -4.56 -2.64
N ALA A 417 25.43 -5.38 -2.67
CA ALA A 417 24.06 -4.90 -2.62
C ALA A 417 23.75 -4.23 -1.28
N LYS A 418 23.00 -3.12 -1.32
CA LYS A 418 22.39 -2.46 -0.15
C LYS A 418 21.35 -3.38 0.50
N THR A 419 20.63 -4.15 -0.30
CA THR A 419 19.59 -5.07 0.14
C THR A 419 19.64 -6.35 -0.67
N PHE A 420 19.69 -7.48 0.03
CA PHE A 420 19.60 -8.81 -0.56
C PHE A 420 18.96 -9.77 0.44
N HIS A 421 17.64 -9.94 0.37
CA HIS A 421 16.91 -10.88 1.19
C HIS A 421 17.13 -12.31 0.67
N ARG A 422 17.60 -13.20 1.54
CA ARG A 422 17.83 -14.61 1.19
C ARG A 422 16.50 -15.37 1.21
N LEU A 423 15.70 -15.14 0.17
CA LEU A 423 14.37 -15.73 0.05
C LEU A 423 14.43 -17.26 0.11
N ARG A 424 13.47 -17.84 0.84
CA ARG A 424 13.23 -19.27 0.91
C ARG A 424 11.85 -19.58 0.35
N ILE A 425 11.81 -20.50 -0.59
CA ILE A 425 10.57 -20.96 -1.22
C ILE A 425 10.22 -22.38 -0.80
N ASN A 426 8.94 -22.73 -0.87
CA ASN A 426 8.42 -24.07 -0.60
C ASN A 426 7.87 -24.72 -1.88
N PRO A 427 8.72 -25.27 -2.76
CA PRO A 427 8.30 -25.87 -4.02
C PRO A 427 7.52 -27.17 -3.78
N GLU A 428 6.71 -27.57 -4.76
CA GLU A 428 6.06 -28.88 -4.77
C GLU A 428 7.07 -30.01 -4.57
N ILE A 429 6.69 -31.01 -3.78
CA ILE A 429 7.54 -32.17 -3.49
C ILE A 429 7.76 -32.94 -4.80
N PRO A 430 9.00 -33.07 -5.31
CA PRO A 430 9.24 -33.88 -6.49
C PRO A 430 8.79 -35.32 -6.25
N ALA A 431 8.27 -36.00 -7.27
CA ALA A 431 7.65 -37.33 -7.14
C ALA A 431 8.52 -38.41 -6.45
N HIS A 432 9.83 -38.20 -6.34
CA HIS A 432 10.80 -39.10 -5.72
C HIS A 432 11.18 -38.71 -4.27
N TYR A 433 10.63 -37.63 -3.71
CA TYR A 433 10.85 -37.20 -2.33
C TYR A 433 9.70 -37.66 -1.44
N LYS A 434 10.03 -38.20 -0.25
CA LYS A 434 9.04 -38.72 0.72
C LYS A 434 8.54 -37.68 1.72
N LEU A 435 9.29 -36.60 1.94
CA LEU A 435 9.02 -35.60 2.99
C LEU A 435 9.23 -34.19 2.44
N GLN A 436 8.37 -33.27 2.88
CA GLN A 436 8.53 -31.84 2.63
C GLN A 436 9.72 -31.30 3.45
N ARG A 437 10.41 -30.30 2.93
CA ARG A 437 11.49 -29.62 3.69
C ARG A 437 10.85 -28.57 4.60
N GLU A 438 10.92 -28.78 5.91
CA GLU A 438 10.32 -27.87 6.92
C GLU A 438 10.73 -26.41 6.73
N ASN A 439 11.98 -26.16 6.32
CA ASN A 439 12.53 -24.82 6.15
C ASN A 439 12.55 -24.32 4.68
N GLY A 440 11.84 -25.01 3.77
CA GLY A 440 11.88 -24.72 2.33
C GLY A 440 13.29 -24.84 1.74
N ILE A 441 13.51 -24.18 0.60
CA ILE A 441 14.81 -24.09 -0.09
C ILE A 441 15.16 -22.65 -0.40
N PHE A 442 16.45 -22.30 -0.37
CA PHE A 442 16.87 -20.99 -0.85
C PHE A 442 16.62 -20.87 -2.36
N VAL A 443 16.15 -19.69 -2.76
CA VAL A 443 16.11 -19.31 -4.18
C VAL A 443 17.55 -19.28 -4.73
N THR A 444 17.78 -19.99 -5.82
CA THR A 444 19.08 -20.04 -6.52
C THR A 444 19.07 -19.14 -7.76
N ASP A 445 20.07 -19.26 -8.62
CA ASP A 445 20.18 -18.58 -9.91
C ASP A 445 19.51 -19.36 -11.07
N VAL A 446 18.88 -20.51 -10.81
CA VAL A 446 18.11 -21.25 -11.83
C VAL A 446 16.65 -21.29 -11.41
N TRP A 447 15.79 -20.61 -12.18
CA TRP A 447 14.36 -20.48 -11.88
C TRP A 447 13.55 -21.29 -12.88
N GLU A 448 12.94 -22.36 -12.38
CA GLU A 448 12.07 -23.26 -13.16
C GLU A 448 10.63 -23.31 -12.63
N ASP A 449 10.37 -22.65 -11.51
CA ASP A 449 9.08 -22.57 -10.83
C ASP A 449 8.26 -21.36 -11.30
N VAL A 450 8.93 -20.30 -11.78
CA VAL A 450 8.26 -19.14 -12.38
C VAL A 450 7.82 -19.47 -13.80
N ARG A 451 6.50 -19.47 -14.04
CA ARG A 451 5.90 -19.81 -15.33
C ARG A 451 5.89 -18.62 -16.29
N GLU A 452 6.19 -18.85 -17.57
CA GLU A 452 6.03 -17.83 -18.61
C GLU A 452 4.57 -17.62 -19.04
N LEU A 453 4.23 -16.40 -19.48
CA LEU A 453 2.89 -16.11 -20.01
C LEU A 453 2.81 -16.54 -21.49
N THR A 454 2.21 -17.70 -21.77
CA THR A 454 2.06 -18.25 -23.13
C THR A 454 0.70 -18.01 -23.77
N SER A 455 0.62 -18.23 -25.08
CA SER A 455 -0.63 -18.34 -25.84
C SER A 455 -1.12 -19.81 -25.86
N GLY A 456 -2.41 -20.06 -25.65
CA GLY A 456 -3.03 -21.39 -25.77
C GLY A 456 -3.91 -21.79 -24.57
N TYR A 457 -4.40 -23.04 -24.56
CA TYR A 457 -5.32 -23.60 -23.56
C TYR A 457 -4.87 -23.43 -22.10
N PHE A 458 -3.57 -23.33 -21.85
CA PHE A 458 -3.01 -23.15 -20.51
C PHE A 458 -2.70 -21.70 -20.14
N ALA A 459 -3.05 -20.72 -21.00
CA ALA A 459 -2.82 -19.31 -20.76
C ALA A 459 -3.79 -18.80 -19.69
N GLY A 460 -3.32 -18.72 -18.43
CA GLY A 460 -4.12 -18.18 -17.33
C GLY A 460 -4.54 -16.72 -17.55
N ASN A 461 -5.29 -16.17 -16.59
CA ASN A 461 -5.95 -14.87 -16.71
C ASN A 461 -5.02 -13.66 -16.55
N GLU A 462 -3.73 -13.87 -16.28
CA GLU A 462 -2.76 -12.81 -16.00
C GLU A 462 -2.42 -11.96 -17.23
N ALA A 463 -2.34 -12.59 -18.40
CA ALA A 463 -2.07 -11.90 -19.65
C ALA A 463 -3.22 -10.96 -20.01
N ILE A 464 -2.92 -9.68 -20.24
CA ILE A 464 -3.93 -8.68 -20.61
C ILE A 464 -4.43 -8.96 -22.02
N ARG A 465 -5.75 -8.92 -22.20
CA ARG A 465 -6.44 -9.22 -23.45
C ARG A 465 -7.34 -8.07 -23.86
N THR A 466 -7.51 -7.89 -25.16
CA THR A 466 -8.51 -6.98 -25.75
C THR A 466 -9.91 -7.58 -25.58
N GLU A 467 -10.95 -6.81 -25.88
CA GLU A 467 -12.35 -7.28 -25.87
C GLU A 467 -12.58 -8.48 -26.81
N GLN A 468 -11.76 -8.59 -27.86
CA GLN A 468 -11.78 -9.69 -28.83
C GLN A 468 -11.01 -10.94 -28.34
N GLY A 469 -10.45 -10.90 -27.12
CA GLY A 469 -9.73 -12.01 -26.49
C GLY A 469 -8.26 -12.15 -26.92
N GLU A 470 -7.78 -11.30 -27.83
CA GLU A 470 -6.39 -11.27 -28.28
C GLU A 470 -5.46 -10.67 -27.22
N ARG A 471 -4.17 -11.01 -27.22
CA ARG A 471 -3.23 -10.42 -26.26
C ARG A 471 -3.06 -8.93 -26.56
N PHE A 472 -3.30 -8.10 -25.55
CA PHE A 472 -3.07 -6.66 -25.64
C PHE A 472 -1.59 -6.34 -25.87
N HIS A 473 -0.69 -7.05 -25.18
CA HIS A 473 0.75 -6.91 -25.33
C HIS A 473 1.43 -8.25 -25.61
N LYS A 474 2.33 -8.27 -26.60
CA LYS A 474 2.98 -9.51 -27.07
C LYS A 474 3.91 -10.14 -26.02
N GLN A 475 4.53 -9.32 -25.17
CA GLN A 475 5.54 -9.73 -24.20
C GLN A 475 5.29 -9.11 -22.83
N GLN A 476 4.22 -9.52 -22.16
CA GLN A 476 4.02 -9.19 -20.75
C GLN A 476 4.89 -10.12 -19.88
N ALA A 477 5.65 -9.55 -18.94
CA ALA A 477 6.39 -10.32 -17.95
C ALA A 477 5.44 -10.86 -16.85
N PRO A 478 5.68 -12.06 -16.30
CA PRO A 478 4.87 -12.63 -15.23
C PRO A 478 5.08 -11.91 -13.88
N LEU A 479 4.02 -11.75 -13.09
CA LEU A 479 4.05 -11.14 -11.75
C LEU A 479 5.05 -11.85 -10.83
N ALA A 480 5.03 -13.18 -10.79
CA ALA A 480 5.93 -13.98 -9.97
C ALA A 480 7.42 -13.69 -10.23
N LEU A 481 7.76 -13.37 -11.48
CA LEU A 481 9.13 -13.04 -11.89
C LEU A 481 9.58 -11.73 -11.23
N LEU A 482 8.77 -10.68 -11.38
CA LEU A 482 9.06 -9.35 -10.84
C LEU A 482 9.00 -9.34 -9.32
N LEU A 483 8.03 -10.04 -8.74
CA LEU A 483 7.86 -10.19 -7.30
C LEU A 483 9.12 -10.77 -6.65
N ARG A 484 9.67 -11.86 -7.20
CA ARG A 484 10.90 -12.47 -6.69
C ARG A 484 12.06 -11.48 -6.66
N MET A 485 12.27 -10.75 -7.75
CA MET A 485 13.37 -9.79 -7.87
C MET A 485 13.19 -8.61 -6.89
N ILE A 486 11.98 -8.05 -6.81
CA ILE A 486 11.66 -6.93 -5.92
C ILE A 486 11.81 -7.35 -4.45
N LEU A 487 11.23 -8.49 -4.04
CA LEU A 487 11.38 -9.00 -2.67
C LEU A 487 12.84 -9.32 -2.34
N THR A 488 13.64 -9.76 -3.30
CA THR A 488 15.07 -10.04 -3.07
C THR A 488 15.85 -8.74 -2.83
N SER A 489 15.63 -7.69 -3.62
CA SER A 489 16.57 -6.58 -3.73
C SER A 489 16.09 -5.24 -3.21
N THR A 490 14.89 -5.15 -2.62
CA THR A 490 14.33 -3.87 -2.14
C THR A 490 13.71 -3.99 -0.76
N GLN A 491 13.65 -2.88 -0.04
CA GLN A 491 12.84 -2.71 1.17
C GLN A 491 11.55 -1.95 0.84
N VAL A 492 10.58 -2.02 1.76
CA VAL A 492 9.39 -1.16 1.71
C VAL A 492 9.82 0.31 1.62
N GLY A 493 9.21 1.05 0.70
CA GLY A 493 9.52 2.45 0.41
C GLY A 493 10.68 2.69 -0.57
N ASP A 494 11.48 1.68 -0.92
CA ASP A 494 12.50 1.82 -1.97
C ASP A 494 11.84 2.11 -3.33
N THR A 495 12.59 2.74 -4.25
CA THR A 495 12.08 3.10 -5.58
C THR A 495 12.55 2.11 -6.64
N VAL A 496 11.60 1.50 -7.35
CA VAL A 496 11.85 0.63 -8.52
C VAL A 496 11.74 1.42 -9.81
N LEU A 497 12.59 1.10 -10.78
CA LEU A 497 12.57 1.67 -12.12
C LEU A 497 12.34 0.59 -13.17
N ASP A 498 11.46 0.88 -14.12
CA ASP A 498 11.27 0.10 -15.34
C ASP A 498 11.38 1.02 -16.56
N PRO A 499 12.53 1.03 -17.27
CA PRO A 499 12.73 1.90 -18.43
C PRO A 499 11.98 1.45 -19.69
N PHE A 500 11.38 0.25 -19.69
CA PHE A 500 10.66 -0.35 -20.81
C PHE A 500 9.40 -1.05 -20.29
N ALA A 501 8.52 -0.27 -19.65
CA ALA A 501 7.49 -0.80 -18.77
C ALA A 501 6.44 -1.67 -19.46
N GLY A 502 6.19 -1.48 -20.76
CA GLY A 502 5.15 -2.16 -21.50
C GLY A 502 3.81 -2.00 -20.78
N THR A 503 3.23 -3.10 -20.31
CA THR A 503 1.96 -3.07 -19.56
C THR A 503 2.09 -2.74 -18.06
N GLY A 504 3.29 -2.49 -17.54
CA GLY A 504 3.54 -2.01 -16.18
C GLY A 504 3.54 -3.05 -15.08
N THR A 505 3.87 -4.32 -15.38
CA THR A 505 3.91 -5.39 -14.36
C THR A 505 4.82 -5.02 -13.19
N THR A 506 5.98 -4.39 -13.45
CA THR A 506 6.92 -3.95 -12.41
C THR A 506 6.27 -2.96 -11.44
N SER A 507 5.57 -1.94 -11.94
CA SER A 507 4.86 -0.96 -11.11
C SER A 507 3.69 -1.58 -10.32
N VAL A 508 2.97 -2.53 -10.93
CA VAL A 508 1.85 -3.22 -10.27
C VAL A 508 2.34 -4.07 -9.09
N VAL A 509 3.47 -4.75 -9.24
CA VAL A 509 4.09 -5.50 -8.14
C VAL A 509 4.64 -4.55 -7.08
N ALA A 510 5.30 -3.46 -7.49
CA ALA A 510 5.84 -2.47 -6.56
C ALA A 510 4.75 -1.85 -5.69
N LEU A 511 3.62 -1.44 -6.28
CA LEU A 511 2.48 -0.87 -5.54
C LEU A 511 1.99 -1.83 -4.45
N GLN A 512 1.74 -3.09 -4.81
CA GLN A 512 1.21 -4.10 -3.88
C GLN A 512 2.22 -4.56 -2.82
N THR A 513 3.51 -4.37 -3.08
CA THR A 513 4.58 -4.63 -2.11
C THR A 513 5.04 -3.35 -1.41
N GLN A 514 4.30 -2.24 -1.50
CA GLN A 514 4.66 -0.99 -0.83
C GLN A 514 6.06 -0.44 -1.23
N ARG A 515 6.36 -0.46 -2.53
CA ARG A 515 7.51 0.24 -3.14
C ARG A 515 7.01 1.38 -4.03
N ASN A 516 7.82 2.43 -4.14
CA ASN A 516 7.61 3.48 -5.12
C ASN A 516 8.02 2.97 -6.51
N SER A 517 7.43 3.50 -7.58
CA SER A 517 7.82 3.08 -8.95
C SER A 517 7.92 4.22 -9.94
N ILE A 518 8.86 4.08 -10.88
CA ILE A 518 8.97 4.93 -12.06
C ILE A 518 8.91 4.01 -13.28
N ALA A 519 7.89 4.19 -14.12
CA ALA A 519 7.71 3.47 -15.37
C ALA A 519 7.91 4.41 -16.55
N ILE A 520 8.73 4.01 -17.52
CA ILE A 520 8.85 4.70 -18.82
C ILE A 520 8.26 3.81 -19.90
N GLU A 521 7.35 4.36 -20.69
CA GLU A 521 6.70 3.65 -21.77
C GLU A 521 6.45 4.58 -22.96
N ILE A 522 6.76 4.12 -24.17
CA ILE A 522 6.67 4.94 -25.37
C ILE A 522 5.26 4.94 -25.97
N ASP A 523 4.51 3.85 -25.83
CA ASP A 523 3.14 3.70 -26.36
C ASP A 523 2.09 4.27 -25.39
N PRO A 524 1.34 5.32 -25.79
CA PRO A 524 0.27 5.88 -24.97
C PRO A 524 -0.82 4.88 -24.58
N ASN A 525 -1.09 3.85 -25.40
CA ASN A 525 -2.07 2.81 -25.08
C ASN A 525 -1.56 1.93 -23.93
N ASN A 526 -0.28 1.58 -23.96
CA ASN A 526 0.37 0.88 -22.86
C ASN A 526 0.36 1.77 -21.60
N VAL A 527 0.68 3.07 -21.71
CA VAL A 527 0.59 4.02 -20.58
C VAL A 527 -0.81 4.05 -19.96
N ALA A 528 -1.86 4.11 -20.77
CA ALA A 528 -3.24 4.05 -20.30
C ALA A 528 -3.54 2.72 -19.60
N CYS A 529 -3.04 1.61 -20.13
CA CYS A 529 -3.13 0.30 -19.49
C CYS A 529 -2.41 0.27 -18.13
N ILE A 530 -1.21 0.86 -18.00
CA ILE A 530 -0.49 0.97 -16.72
C ILE A 530 -1.34 1.75 -15.72
N GLN A 531 -1.85 2.92 -16.12
CA GLN A 531 -2.69 3.77 -15.28
C GLN A 531 -3.92 3.02 -14.77
N GLU A 532 -4.60 2.27 -15.65
CA GLU A 532 -5.77 1.50 -15.27
C GLU A 532 -5.42 0.38 -14.30
N ARG A 533 -4.33 -0.37 -14.55
CA ARG A 533 -3.90 -1.45 -13.64
C ARG A 533 -3.47 -0.96 -12.26
N LEU A 534 -2.91 0.25 -12.16
CA LEU A 534 -2.51 0.84 -10.88
C LEU A 534 -3.68 1.47 -10.12
N LYS A 535 -4.73 1.92 -10.83
CA LYS A 535 -5.96 2.41 -10.21
C LYS A 535 -6.87 1.26 -9.76
N ASN A 536 -7.01 0.25 -10.62
CA ASN A 536 -7.91 -0.88 -10.46
C ASN A 536 -7.12 -2.19 -10.63
N VAL A 537 -6.47 -2.63 -9.55
CA VAL A 537 -5.71 -3.89 -9.55
C VAL A 537 -6.67 -5.06 -9.82
N ARG A 538 -6.43 -5.78 -10.92
CA ARG A 538 -7.22 -6.95 -11.32
C ARG A 538 -6.97 -8.10 -10.35
N GLU A 539 -7.95 -8.99 -10.18
CA GLU A 539 -7.78 -10.22 -9.39
C GLU A 539 -6.58 -11.06 -9.86
N SER A 540 -6.40 -11.17 -11.18
CA SER A 540 -5.24 -11.85 -11.77
C SER A 540 -3.90 -11.17 -11.47
N ASP A 541 -3.92 -9.88 -11.14
CA ASP A 541 -2.76 -9.05 -10.80
C ASP A 541 -2.40 -9.10 -9.30
N LEU A 542 -3.23 -9.73 -8.44
CA LEU A 542 -2.96 -9.84 -7.00
C LEU A 542 -1.72 -10.69 -6.73
N VAL A 543 -0.72 -10.11 -6.06
CA VAL A 543 0.54 -10.80 -5.72
C VAL A 543 0.40 -11.70 -4.50
N GLN A 544 -0.62 -11.49 -3.66
CA GLN A 544 -0.90 -12.24 -2.43
C GLN A 544 -1.00 -13.75 -2.68
N LYS A 545 -1.47 -14.15 -3.88
CA LYS A 545 -1.52 -15.56 -4.31
C LYS A 545 -0.16 -16.28 -4.25
N TYR A 546 0.95 -15.53 -4.30
CA TYR A 546 2.30 -16.08 -4.20
C TYR A 546 2.87 -16.08 -2.77
N TYR A 547 2.19 -15.50 -1.78
CA TYR A 547 2.76 -15.32 -0.44
C TYR A 547 3.18 -16.64 0.22
N LYS A 548 2.31 -17.65 0.11
CA LYS A 548 2.57 -18.99 0.66
C LYS A 548 3.84 -19.61 0.09
N GLU A 549 4.16 -19.33 -1.16
CA GLU A 549 5.37 -19.87 -1.80
C GLU A 549 6.63 -19.41 -1.07
N TYR A 550 6.61 -18.21 -0.47
CA TYR A 550 7.74 -17.61 0.24
C TYR A 550 7.67 -17.80 1.76
N SER A 551 6.70 -18.54 2.31
CA SER A 551 6.40 -18.58 3.76
C SER A 551 7.56 -19.04 4.64
N CYS A 552 8.55 -19.74 4.07
CA CYS A 552 9.77 -20.15 4.77
C CYS A 552 10.82 -19.03 4.86
N THR A 553 10.56 -17.86 4.30
CA THR A 553 11.44 -16.69 4.33
C THR A 553 11.34 -15.98 5.68
N GLU A 554 12.47 -15.76 6.32
CA GLU A 554 12.53 -15.01 7.58
C GLU A 554 12.14 -13.55 7.35
N ASN A 555 11.36 -12.98 8.27
CA ASN A 555 10.87 -11.60 8.20
C ASN A 555 10.05 -11.29 6.93
N LEU A 556 9.39 -12.30 6.33
CA LEU A 556 8.65 -12.13 5.08
C LEU A 556 7.65 -10.98 5.13
N THR A 557 6.86 -10.83 6.19
CA THR A 557 5.88 -9.74 6.34
C THR A 557 6.53 -8.37 6.18
N ARG A 558 7.68 -8.16 6.84
CA ARG A 558 8.45 -6.91 6.72
C ARG A 558 9.04 -6.72 5.33
N ILE A 559 9.48 -7.82 4.69
CA ILE A 559 10.00 -7.79 3.32
C ILE A 559 8.87 -7.51 2.33
N TRP A 560 7.67 -8.03 2.55
CA TRP A 560 6.55 -7.92 1.63
C TRP A 560 5.85 -6.57 1.70
N GLY A 561 5.80 -5.95 2.89
CA GLY A 561 4.94 -4.82 3.22
C GLY A 561 3.80 -5.28 4.14
N ASP A 562 3.37 -4.41 5.06
CA ASP A 562 2.49 -4.69 6.23
C ASP A 562 1.05 -5.16 5.90
N GLU A 563 0.85 -6.01 4.89
CA GLU A 563 -0.46 -6.36 4.34
C GLU A 563 -0.69 -7.84 4.11
N ILE A 564 0.01 -8.74 4.80
CA ILE A 564 -0.37 -10.15 4.78
C ILE A 564 -0.33 -10.76 6.17
N GLU A 565 -1.48 -10.79 6.81
CA GLU A 565 -1.87 -11.91 7.68
C GLU A 565 -3.01 -12.66 6.96
N ALA A 566 -3.41 -13.89 7.26
CA ALA A 566 -2.70 -15.09 7.72
C ALA A 566 -3.66 -16.27 7.46
N GLU A 567 -3.80 -16.75 6.22
CA GLU A 567 -4.54 -18.00 5.97
C GLU A 567 -3.74 -18.96 5.10
N HIS A 568 -2.94 -19.86 5.70
CA HIS A 568 -2.55 -21.10 5.03
C HIS A 568 -1.98 -22.26 5.87
N ASN A 569 -2.22 -22.29 7.19
CA ASN A 569 -1.81 -23.39 8.07
C ASN A 569 -2.91 -24.42 8.38
N SER A 570 -3.89 -24.65 7.50
CA SER A 570 -4.92 -25.67 7.74
C SER A 570 -5.33 -26.46 6.49
N VAL A 571 -4.37 -27.04 5.77
CA VAL A 571 -4.63 -28.26 5.00
C VAL A 571 -3.39 -29.17 5.06
N VAL A 572 -3.25 -29.89 6.17
CA VAL A 572 -2.61 -31.21 6.16
C VAL A 572 -3.74 -32.20 6.41
N PRO A 573 -4.14 -33.03 5.43
CA PRO A 573 -4.96 -34.19 5.73
C PRO A 573 -4.12 -35.10 6.63
N ASN A 574 -4.55 -35.27 7.88
CA ASN A 574 -4.13 -36.40 8.71
C ASN A 574 -4.58 -37.68 8.00
N LEU A 575 -3.69 -38.22 7.17
CA LEU A 575 -3.87 -39.47 6.45
C LEU A 575 -2.95 -40.54 7.05
N PHE A 576 -2.85 -40.59 8.38
CA PHE A 576 -2.33 -41.74 9.13
C PHE A 576 -2.95 -41.73 10.53
N ASN A 577 -4.09 -42.41 10.69
CA ASN A 577 -4.48 -43.12 11.93
C ASN A 577 -5.78 -43.89 11.68
N SER A 578 -5.65 -45.03 11.01
CA SER A 578 -6.58 -46.16 11.14
C SER A 578 -5.88 -47.45 10.69
N ILE A 579 -4.93 -47.91 11.51
CA ILE A 579 -4.61 -49.33 11.66
C ILE A 579 -4.54 -49.59 13.17
N ASN A 580 -5.72 -49.88 13.74
CA ASN A 580 -6.00 -50.96 14.69
C ASN A 580 -7.47 -50.87 15.11
#